data_AF-A0A1F7LAD0-F1
#
_entry.id   AF-A0A1F7LAD0-F1
#
_cell.length_a   1.000
_cell.length_b   1.000
_cell.length_c   1.000
_cell.angle_alpha   90.00
_cell.angle_beta   90.00
_cell.angle_gamma   90.00
#
_symmetry.space_group_name_H-M   'P 1'
#
loop_
_entity.id
_entity.type
_entity.pdbx_description
1 polymer ?
#
loop_
_entity_poly.entity_id
_entity_poly.type
_entity_poly.pdbx_seq_one_letter_code
_entity_poly.pdbx_strand_id
1 'polypeptide(L)' 'MRALEGLLSICAYCKKIRDQDRQWVPIEEYREHVARTPLSRGICPDGYEAEVRPDLERLKRAARSRPGPAGG' A
#
# COMPACT_ATOMS: atom_id res chain seq x y z
N MET A 1 -12.92 10.72 28.15
CA MET A 1 -11.83 11.56 27.61
C MET A 1 -11.65 11.21 26.13
N ARG A 2 -12.08 12.08 25.21
CA ARG A 2 -11.80 11.98 23.78
C ARG A 2 -10.46 12.68 23.58
N ALA A 3 -9.40 11.93 23.26
CA ALA A 3 -8.10 12.52 22.96
C ALA A 3 -8.24 13.47 21.77
N LEU A 4 -7.51 14.59 21.76
CA LEU A 4 -7.54 15.55 20.67
C LEU A 4 -7.19 14.87 19.33
N GLU A 5 -8.23 14.60 18.56
CA GLU A 5 -8.19 14.26 17.14
C GLU A 5 -7.72 15.52 16.41
N GLY A 6 -6.44 15.64 16.06
CA GLY A 6 -5.97 16.86 15.39
C GLY A 6 -4.71 16.69 14.57
N LEU A 7 -3.69 15.99 15.09
CA LEU A 7 -2.45 15.83 14.33
C LEU A 7 -1.71 14.54 14.71
N LEU A 8 -1.59 13.63 13.74
CA LEU A 8 -0.73 12.46 13.85
C LEU A 8 0.67 12.81 13.36
N SER A 9 1.68 12.47 14.15
CA SER A 9 3.08 12.59 13.72
C SER A 9 3.38 11.49 12.70
N ILE A 10 3.61 11.87 11.44
CA ILE A 10 3.94 10.95 10.35
C ILE A 10 5.38 11.17 9.86
N CYS A 11 6.10 10.09 9.55
CA CYS A 11 7.42 10.18 8.95
C CYS A 11 7.30 10.58 7.48
N ALA A 12 7.96 11.67 7.07
CA ALA A 12 7.90 12.18 5.70
C ALA A 12 8.45 11.19 4.64
N TYR A 13 9.36 10.30 5.04
CA TYR A 13 9.99 9.35 4.12
C TYR A 13 9.23 8.03 4.02
N CYS A 14 8.91 7.41 5.17
CA CYS A 14 8.34 6.05 5.20
C CYS A 14 6.85 6.01 5.57
N LYS A 15 6.24 7.16 5.84
CA LYS A 15 4.81 7.31 6.16
C LYS A 15 4.32 6.54 7.39
N LYS A 16 5.23 6.04 8.24
CA LYS A 16 4.90 5.47 9.55
C LYS A 16 4.34 6.54 10.48
N ILE A 17 3.43 6.14 11.36
CA ILE A 17 2.83 6.99 12.39
C ILE A 17 3.56 6.76 13.71
N ARG A 18 3.86 7.85 14.43
CA ARG A 18 4.34 7.76 15.81
C ARG A 18 3.14 7.62 16.74
N ASP A 19 3.02 6.48 17.39
CA ASP A 19 1.92 6.16 18.30
C ASP A 19 2.09 6.79 19.70
N GLN A 20 1.23 6.39 20.64
CA GLN A 20 1.24 6.88 22.02
C GLN A 20 2.46 6.41 22.82
N ASP A 21 2.99 5.23 22.50
CA ASP A 21 4.20 4.63 23.10
C ASP A 21 5.49 5.13 22.43
N ARG A 22 5.37 6.16 21.59
CA ARG A 22 6.46 6.77 20.81
C ARG A 22 7.11 5.80 19.82
N GLN A 23 6.44 4.71 19.47
CA GLN A 23 6.89 3.75 18.48
C GLN A 23 6.45 4.19 17.08
N TRP A 24 7.24 3.83 16.08
CA TRP A 24 6.92 4.08 14.68
C TRP A 24 6.26 2.84 14.07
N VAL A 25 4.94 2.91 13.91
CA VAL A 25 4.13 1.82 13.37
C VAL A 25 3.64 2.12 11.95
N PRO A 26 3.39 1.09 11.12
CA PRO A 26 2.68 1.27 9.85
C PRO A 26 1.31 1.93 10.04
N ILE A 27 0.84 2.64 9.01
CA ILE A 27 -0.47 3.31 9.05
C ILE A 27 -1.61 2.30 9.18
N GLU A 28 -1.47 1.13 8.59
CA GLU A 28 -2.43 0.04 8.65
C GLU A 28 -2.59 -0.45 10.09
N GLU A 29 -1.47 -0.71 10.78
CA GLU A 29 -1.45 -1.15 12.17
C GLU A 29 -2.10 -0.11 13.10
N TYR A 30 -1.74 1.17 12.92
CA TYR A 30 -2.33 2.27 13.68
C TYR A 30 -3.85 2.35 13.46
N ARG A 31 -4.32 2.22 12.21
CA ARG A 31 -5.75 2.26 11.88
C ARG A 31 -6.51 1.06 12.40
N GLU A 32 -5.95 -0.14 12.35
CA GLU A 32 -6.58 -1.35 12.91
C GLU A 32 -6.77 -1.19 14.43
N HIS A 33 -5.76 -0.67 15.12
CA HIS A 33 -5.82 -0.40 16.55
C HIS A 33 -6.93 0.60 16.89
N VAL A 34 -7.03 1.71 16.14
CA VAL A 34 -8.03 2.76 16.35
C VAL A 34 -9.44 2.33 15.92
N ALA A 35 -9.58 1.69 14.75
CA ALA A 35 -10.85 1.28 14.16
C ALA A 35 -11.39 -0.05 14.73
N ARG A 36 -10.58 -0.77 15.52
CA ARG A 36 -10.90 -2.09 16.09
C ARG A 36 -11.41 -3.11 15.06
N THR A 37 -10.96 -2.97 13.82
CA THR A 37 -11.40 -3.78 12.68
C THR A 37 -10.19 -4.06 11.79
N PRO A 38 -9.96 -5.32 11.35
CA PRO A 38 -8.88 -5.65 10.43
C PRO A 38 -9.02 -4.93 9.10
N LEU A 39 -7.89 -4.62 8.46
CA LEU A 39 -7.87 -4.03 7.13
C LEU A 39 -7.66 -5.10 6.05
N SER A 40 -8.48 -5.04 5.01
CA SER A 40 -8.24 -5.79 3.77
C SER A 40 -7.39 -4.98 2.81
N ARG A 41 -6.50 -5.65 2.07
CA ARG A 41 -5.77 -5.06 0.95
C ARG A 41 -6.57 -5.24 -0.34
N GLY A 42 -6.89 -4.13 -0.99
CA GLY A 42 -7.61 -4.09 -2.27
C GLY A 42 -7.05 -3.01 -3.18
N ILE A 43 -7.48 -3.02 -4.44
CA ILE A 43 -7.09 -2.03 -5.45
C ILE A 43 -8.37 -1.27 -5.83
N CYS A 44 -8.38 0.03 -5.62
CA CYS A 44 -9.50 0.86 -6.05
C CYS A 44 -9.47 1.07 -7.57
N PRO A 45 -10.58 1.51 -8.20
CA PRO A 45 -10.61 1.80 -9.63
C PRO A 45 -9.47 2.73 -10.09
N ASP A 46 -9.17 3.78 -9.32
CA ASP A 46 -8.11 4.74 -9.66
C ASP A 46 -6.72 4.10 -9.63
N GLY A 47 -6.43 3.30 -8.60
CA GLY A 47 -5.15 2.58 -8.50
C GLY A 47 -4.99 1.52 -9.58
N TYR A 48 -6.11 0.88 -9.98
CA TYR A 48 -6.08 -0.04 -11.10
C TYR A 48 -5.73 0.69 -12.41
N GLU A 49 -6.38 1.83 -12.65
CA GLU A 49 -6.22 2.64 -13.86
C GLU A 49 -4.82 3.24 -13.99
N ALA A 50 -4.31 3.82 -12.89
CA ALA A 50 -3.07 4.56 -12.84
C ALA A 50 -1.83 3.66 -12.75
N GLU A 51 -1.91 2.55 -12.01
CA GLU A 51 -0.73 1.73 -11.70
C GLU A 51 -0.84 0.33 -12.31
N VAL A 52 -1.92 -0.40 -12.00
CA VAL A 52 -2.00 -1.83 -12.36
C VAL A 52 -2.08 -2.05 -13.86
N ARG A 53 -2.98 -1.34 -14.54
CA ARG A 53 -3.19 -1.53 -15.98
C ARG A 53 -1.95 -1.20 -16.82
N PRO A 54 -1.25 -0.06 -16.66
CA PRO A 54 -0.05 0.20 -17.45
C PRO A 54 1.04 -0.84 -17.16
N ASP A 55 1.18 -1.32 -15.92
CA ASP A 55 2.12 -2.38 -15.56
C ASP A 55 1.78 -3.69 -16.26
N LEU A 56 0.51 -4.09 -16.26
CA LEU A 56 0.03 -5.26 -17.00
C LEU A 56 0.31 -5.13 -18.50
N GLU A 57 0.13 -3.96 -19.10
CA GLU A 57 0.44 -3.75 -20.51
C GLU A 57 1.95 -3.81 -20.80
N ARG A 58 2.79 -3.28 -19.91
CA ARG A 58 4.26 -3.44 -20.01
C ARG A 58 4.65 -4.91 -19.95
N LEU A 59 4.10 -5.66 -18.99
CA LEU A 59 4.35 -7.10 -18.83
C LEU A 59 3.88 -7.90 -20.05
N LYS A 60 2.68 -7.63 -20.58
CA LYS A 60 2.17 -8.27 -21.80
C LYS A 60 3.06 -7.99 -23.01
N ARG A 61 3.57 -6.77 -23.16
CA ARG A 61 4.51 -6.42 -24.24
C ARG A 61 5.82 -7.20 -24.09
N ALA A 62 6.39 -7.21 -22.88
CA ALA A 62 7.62 -7.95 -22.59
C ALA A 62 7.47 -9.46 -22.84
N ALA A 63 6.32 -10.03 -22.48
CA ALA A 63 6.02 -11.44 -22.73
C ALA A 63 5.91 -11.77 -24.22
N ARG A 64 5.29 -10.90 -25.02
CA ARG A 64 5.19 -11.07 -26.49
C ARG A 64 6.55 -10.98 -27.18
N SER A 65 7.49 -10.19 -26.65
CA SER A 65 8.84 -10.04 -27.21
C SER A 65 9.82 -11.12 -26.77
N ARG A 66 9.46 -11.97 -25.79
CA ARG A 66 10.37 -13.00 -25.28
C ARG A 66 10.28 -14.25 -26.19
N PRO A 67 11.38 -14.69 -26.83
CA PRO A 67 11.37 -15.97 -27.52
C PRO A 67 11.03 -17.08 -26.52
N GLY A 68 10.19 -18.04 -26.95
CA GLY A 68 9.77 -19.15 -26.11
C GLY A 68 10.96 -19.98 -25.60
N PRO A 69 10.79 -20.76 -24.53
CA PRO A 69 11.86 -21.62 -24.05
C PRO A 69 12.28 -22.56 -25.19
N ALA A 70 13.57 -22.60 -25.51
CA ALA A 70 14.12 -23.57 -26.44
C ALA A 70 13.88 -24.96 -25.84
N GLY A 71 12.91 -25.69 -26.40
CA GLY A 71 12.62 -27.08 -26.01
C GLY A 71 13.83 -27.95 -26.33
N GLY A 72 14.21 -28.81 -25.38
CA GLY A 72 15.17 -29.89 -25.55
C GLY A 72 14.50 -31.17 -26.04
#